data_AF-A0A354XM66-F1
#
_entry.id   AF-A0A354XM66-F1
#
_cell.length_a   1.000
_cell.length_b   1.000
_cell.length_c   1.000
_cell.angle_alpha   90.00
_cell.angle_beta   90.00
_cell.angle_gamma   90.00
#
_symmetry.space_group_name_H-M   'P 1'
#
loop_
_entity.id
_entity.type
_entity.pdbx_description
1 polymer ?
#
loop_
_entity_poly.entity_id
_entity_poly.type
_entity_poly.pdbx_seq_one_letter_code
_entity_poly.pdbx_strand_id
1 'polypeptide(L)'
;MQIVNARLRQRPELYRIEISNDLFTDITAQDAPQTATAEQLDAGGKLICAPFIEPHIHLDAALTAGEPSWNQSGTLFEGIERWGERKPL
;
A
#
# COMPACT_ATOMS: atom_id res chain seq x y z
N MET A 1 -19.96 -6.93 -2.96
CA MET A 1 -18.75 -7.32 -3.70
C MET A 1 -18.14 -8.52 -3.01
N GLN A 2 -17.46 -9.40 -3.75
CA GLN A 2 -16.84 -10.57 -3.18
C GLN A 2 -15.44 -10.75 -3.78
N ILE A 3 -14.48 -11.14 -2.94
CA ILE A 3 -13.12 -11.50 -3.36
C ILE A 3 -12.94 -12.99 -3.12
N VAL A 4 -12.42 -13.73 -4.11
CA VAL A 4 -12.20 -15.18 -4.04
C VAL A 4 -10.74 -15.53 -4.30
N ASN A 5 -10.35 -16.74 -3.90
CA ASN A 5 -8.99 -17.26 -4.06
C ASN A 5 -7.91 -16.37 -3.44
N ALA A 6 -8.23 -15.64 -2.36
CA ALA A 6 -7.26 -14.80 -1.68
C ALA A 6 -6.42 -15.63 -0.71
N ARG A 7 -5.15 -15.27 -0.53
CA ARG A 7 -4.35 -15.76 0.60
C ARG A 7 -4.31 -14.71 1.70
N LEU A 8 -4.35 -15.17 2.94
CA LEU A 8 -4.09 -14.35 4.11
C LEU A 8 -2.67 -14.60 4.60
N ARG A 9 -2.06 -13.58 5.22
CA ARG A 9 -0.70 -13.67 5.75
C ARG A 9 -0.60 -14.84 6.75
N GLN A 10 0.42 -15.68 6.58
CA GLN A 10 0.67 -16.86 7.43
C GLN A 10 -0.44 -17.93 7.40
N ARG A 11 -1.31 -17.94 6.38
CA ARG A 11 -2.33 -18.97 6.17
C ARG A 11 -2.11 -19.67 4.82
N PRO A 12 -1.93 -21.01 4.80
CA PRO A 12 -1.75 -21.76 3.56
C PRO A 12 -3.05 -21.99 2.76
N GLU A 13 -4.21 -21.70 3.34
CA GLU A 13 -5.51 -21.86 2.70
C GLU A 13 -5.81 -20.71 1.73
N LEU A 14 -6.83 -20.91 0.89
CA LEU A 14 -7.48 -19.83 0.14
C LEU A 14 -8.69 -19.33 0.93
N TYR A 15 -9.04 -18.07 0.72
CA TYR A 15 -10.12 -17.39 1.41
C TYR A 15 -11.04 -16.67 0.44
N ARG A 16 -12.31 -16.63 0.82
CA ARG A 16 -13.37 -15.79 0.29
C ARG A 16 -13.65 -14.66 1.28
N ILE A 17 -13.83 -13.44 0.76
CA ILE A 17 -14.16 -12.25 1.55
C ILE A 17 -15.45 -11.65 1.00
N GLU A 18 -16.45 -11.52 1.87
CA GLU A 18 -17.72 -10.86 1.58
C GLU A 18 -17.68 -9.39 1.96
N ILE A 19 -18.14 -8.53 1.06
CA ILE A 19 -18.10 -7.08 1.24
C ILE A 19 -19.49 -6.49 0.94
N SER A 20 -20.08 -5.85 1.93
CA SER A 20 -21.38 -5.18 1.83
C SER A 20 -21.35 -3.87 2.60
N ASN A 21 -21.95 -2.82 2.05
CA ASN A 21 -21.95 -1.47 2.62
C ASN A 21 -20.54 -1.00 3.02
N ASP A 22 -19.57 -1.22 2.13
CA ASP A 22 -18.15 -0.89 2.30
C ASP A 22 -17.45 -1.53 3.51
N LEU A 23 -18.05 -2.56 4.09
CA LEU A 23 -17.52 -3.33 5.22
C LEU A 23 -17.30 -4.79 4.84
N PHE A 24 -16.28 -5.40 5.44
CA PHE A 24 -16.09 -6.84 5.37
C PHE A 24 -17.14 -7.50 6.29
N THR A 25 -18.05 -8.26 5.70
CA THR A 25 -19.12 -8.94 6.43
C THR A 25 -18.78 -10.37 6.79
N ASP A 26 -17.91 -11.02 6.02
CA ASP A 26 -17.46 -12.39 6.30
C ASP A 26 -16.10 -12.69 5.65
N ILE A 27 -15.33 -13.60 6.26
CA ILE A 27 -14.04 -14.09 5.78
C ILE A 27 -13.97 -15.59 6.03
N THR A 28 -14.12 -16.38 4.96
CA THR A 28 -14.24 -17.85 5.05
C THR A 28 -13.16 -18.55 4.27
N ALA A 29 -12.64 -19.66 4.81
CA ALA A 29 -11.71 -20.52 4.10
C ALA A 29 -12.41 -21.23 2.93
N GLN A 30 -11.67 -21.47 1.86
CA GLN A 30 -12.08 -22.27 0.71
C GLN A 30 -11.39 -23.63 0.73
N ASP A 31 -12.15 -24.70 0.48
CA ASP A 31 -11.60 -26.06 0.39
C ASP A 31 -10.72 -26.25 -0.86
N ALA A 32 -11.01 -25.50 -1.94
CA ALA A 32 -10.31 -25.57 -3.21
C ALA A 32 -10.35 -24.22 -3.95
N PRO A 33 -9.46 -24.00 -4.94
CA PRO A 33 -9.60 -22.90 -5.88
C PRO A 33 -10.96 -22.95 -6.59
N GLN A 34 -11.56 -21.79 -6.83
CA GLN A 34 -12.81 -21.66 -7.59
C GLN A 34 -12.62 -20.80 -8.83
N THR A 35 -13.36 -21.06 -9.90
CA THR A 35 -13.45 -20.15 -11.05
C THR A 35 -14.34 -18.98 -10.66
N ALA A 36 -13.82 -17.75 -10.73
CA ALA A 36 -14.59 -16.55 -10.40
C ALA A 36 -15.69 -16.24 -11.42
N THR A 37 -16.82 -15.72 -10.97
CA THR A 37 -17.88 -15.14 -11.83
C THR A 37 -17.51 -13.72 -12.27
N ALA A 38 -18.29 -13.13 -13.18
CA ALA A 38 -18.05 -11.78 -13.70
C ALA A 38 -18.17 -10.67 -12.61
N GLU A 39 -18.88 -10.97 -11.52
CA GLU A 39 -19.16 -10.05 -10.40
C GLU A 39 -18.18 -10.21 -9.23
N GLN A 40 -17.26 -11.19 -9.31
CA GLN A 40 -16.27 -11.49 -8.28
C GLN A 40 -14.90 -10.96 -8.67
N LEU A 41 -14.13 -10.50 -7.67
CA LEU A 41 -12.71 -10.22 -7.83
C LEU A 41 -11.91 -11.50 -7.55
N ASP A 42 -11.22 -12.03 -8.56
CA ASP A 42 -10.31 -13.15 -8.37
C ASP A 42 -8.93 -12.68 -7.89
N ALA A 43 -8.54 -13.03 -6.67
CA ALA A 43 -7.20 -12.74 -6.17
C ALA A 43 -6.13 -13.69 -6.75
N GLY A 44 -6.53 -14.78 -7.43
CA GLY A 44 -5.62 -15.67 -8.14
C GLY A 44 -4.56 -16.32 -7.24
N GLY A 45 -4.90 -16.62 -5.99
CA GLY A 45 -3.98 -17.18 -5.00
C GLY A 45 -2.98 -16.19 -4.41
N LYS A 46 -3.13 -14.88 -4.68
CA LYS A 46 -2.26 -13.83 -4.17
C LYS A 46 -2.67 -13.37 -2.78
N LEU A 47 -1.72 -12.76 -2.08
CA LEU A 47 -1.95 -12.16 -0.76
C LEU A 47 -2.92 -10.99 -0.87
N ILE A 48 -3.96 -11.01 -0.04
CA ILE A 48 -4.69 -9.81 0.34
C ILE A 48 -4.20 -9.34 1.72
N CYS A 49 -4.05 -8.04 1.87
CA CYS A 49 -3.68 -7.41 3.12
C CYS A 49 -4.41 -6.09 3.28
N ALA A 50 -4.41 -5.55 4.49
CA ALA A 50 -4.79 -4.16 4.69
C ALA A 50 -3.88 -3.24 3.84
N PRO A 51 -4.35 -2.04 3.45
CA PRO A 51 -3.51 -1.07 2.77
C PRO A 51 -2.18 -0.84 3.52
N PHE A 52 -1.11 -0.63 2.77
CA PHE A 52 0.16 -0.24 3.36
C PHE A 52 0.04 1.13 4.02
N ILE A 53 0.81 1.32 5.10
CA ILE A 53 0.87 2.56 5.86
C ILE A 53 2.24 3.19 5.59
N GLU A 54 2.24 4.48 5.25
CA GLU A 54 3.42 5.35 5.23
C GLU A 54 3.39 6.22 6.51
N PRO A 55 4.06 5.80 7.61
CA PRO A 55 3.98 6.49 8.88
C PRO A 55 4.97 7.67 9.00
N HIS A 56 5.96 7.78 8.11
CA HIS A 56 6.99 8.81 8.18
C HIS A 56 7.38 9.29 6.78
N ILE A 57 6.77 10.39 6.36
CA ILE A 57 7.08 11.06 5.11
C ILE A 57 7.10 12.58 5.29
N HIS A 58 7.96 13.27 4.54
CA HIS A 58 7.98 14.72 4.42
C HIS A 58 7.34 15.12 3.09
N LEU A 59 6.02 15.30 3.06
CA LEU A 59 5.30 15.68 1.83
C LEU A 59 5.54 17.14 1.42
N ASP A 60 5.89 18.00 2.37
CA ASP A 60 6.30 19.38 2.13
C ASP A 60 7.62 19.48 1.38
N ALA A 61 8.54 18.54 1.61
CA ALA A 61 9.84 18.45 0.95
C ALA A 61 9.89 17.42 -0.21
N ALA A 62 8.75 16.80 -0.57
CA ALA A 62 8.72 15.82 -1.64
C ALA A 62 8.88 16.50 -3.01
N LEU A 63 9.59 15.82 -3.93
CA LEU A 63 9.82 16.28 -5.31
C LEU A 63 10.65 17.58 -5.42
N THR A 64 11.48 17.89 -4.42
CA THR A 64 12.29 19.12 -4.37
C THR A 64 13.79 18.89 -4.48
N ALA A 65 14.23 17.65 -4.71
CA ALA A 65 15.65 17.33 -4.80
C ALA A 65 16.28 18.09 -5.97
N GLY A 66 17.38 18.83 -5.70
CA GLY A 66 18.06 19.64 -6.70
C GLY A 66 17.58 21.09 -6.80
N GLU A 67 16.62 21.52 -5.98
CA GLU A 67 16.05 22.87 -6.02
C GLU A 67 16.34 23.64 -4.71
N PRO A 68 17.17 24.69 -4.71
CA PRO A 68 17.92 25.24 -5.86
C PRO A 68 19.22 24.49 -6.18
N SER A 69 19.64 23.55 -5.32
CA SER A 69 20.89 22.80 -5.51
C SER A 69 20.77 21.41 -4.92
N TRP A 70 21.57 20.48 -5.44
CA TRP A 70 21.62 19.11 -4.96
C TRP A 70 22.39 19.03 -3.64
N ASN A 71 21.98 18.09 -2.78
CA ASN A 71 22.79 17.63 -1.66
C ASN A 71 23.95 16.78 -2.22
N GLN A 72 25.14 17.37 -2.36
CA GLN A 72 26.31 16.76 -2.98
C GLN A 72 26.98 15.72 -2.07
N SER A 73 27.03 15.97 -0.77
CA SER A 73 27.64 15.05 0.21
C SER A 73 26.72 13.89 0.60
N GLY A 74 25.40 14.03 0.41
CA GLY A 74 24.41 13.06 0.87
C GLY A 74 24.19 13.06 2.39
N THR A 75 24.67 14.09 3.10
CA THR A 75 24.55 14.17 4.56
C THR A 75 23.20 14.76 5.00
N LEU A 76 22.78 14.43 6.22
CA LEU A 76 21.60 15.02 6.86
C LEU A 76 21.72 16.55 6.96
N PHE A 77 22.89 17.05 7.39
CA PHE A 77 23.11 18.48 7.62
C PHE A 77 23.06 19.29 6.33
N GLU A 78 23.69 18.81 5.25
CA GLU A 78 23.55 19.46 3.95
C GLU A 78 22.10 19.36 3.45
N GLY A 79 21.40 18.23 3.67
CA GLY A 79 19.98 18.12 3.32
C GLY A 79 19.11 19.17 4.01
N ILE A 80 19.35 19.43 5.30
CA ILE A 80 18.67 20.49 6.07
C ILE A 80 19.03 21.87 5.52
N GLU A 81 20.30 22.11 5.19
CA GLU A 81 20.76 23.36 4.58
C GLU A 81 20.05 23.62 3.23
N ARG A 82 20.08 22.64 2.30
CA ARG A 82 19.41 22.73 0.98
C ARG A 82 17.91 22.95 1.12
N TRP A 83 17.27 22.29 2.08
CA TRP A 83 15.84 22.49 2.35
C TRP A 83 15.56 23.91 2.88
N GLY A 84 16.42 24.42 3.76
CA GLY A 84 16.32 25.78 4.31
C GLY A 84 16.37 26.88 3.25
N GLU A 85 17.13 26.66 2.16
CA GLU A 85 17.26 27.60 1.04
C GLU A 85 15.95 27.86 0.29
N ARG A 86 14.94 27.00 0.45
CA ARG A 86 13.62 27.16 -0.19
C ARG A 86 12.66 28.06 0.57
N LYS A 87 12.97 28.46 1.80
CA LYS A 87 12.09 29.35 2.56
C LYS A 87 12.09 30.74 1.91
N PRO A 88 10.93 31.31 1.54
CA PRO A 88 10.88 32.70 1.13
C PRO A 88 11.37 33.60 2.28
N LEU A 89 12.18 34.61 1.94
CA LEU A 89 12.61 35.66 2.87
C LEU A 89 11.43 36.46 3.41
#